data_AF-A0A928GU79-F1
#
_entry.id   AF-A0A928GU79-F1
#
_cell.length_a   1.000
_cell.length_b   1.000
_cell.length_c   1.000
_cell.angle_alpha   90.00
_cell.angle_beta   90.00
_cell.angle_gamma   90.00
#
_symmetry.space_group_name_H-M   'P 1'
#
loop_
_entity.id
_entity.type
_entity.pdbx_description
1 polymer ?
#
loop_
_entity_poly.entity_id
_entity_poly.type
_entity_poly.pdbx_seq_one_letter_code
_entity_poly.pdbx_strand_id
1 'polypeptide(L)' 'MITWLGVLQNLMQNVAVKKKTTPLVFRIVSHKVYASQQAKIETAKNMLNDNLDIHTILKYTDLSVEDIKSLAK' A
#
# COMPACT_ATOMS: atom_id res chain seq x y z
N MET A 1 -1.15 51.86 10.12
CA MET A 1 -0.86 51.65 8.70
C MET A 1 -0.58 50.17 8.48
N ILE A 2 -1.54 49.40 7.99
CA ILE A 2 -1.33 48.00 7.63
C ILE A 2 -0.66 48.03 6.24
N THR A 3 0.58 47.58 6.16
CA THR A 3 1.28 47.49 4.88
C THR A 3 0.65 46.37 4.05
N TRP A 4 0.40 46.63 2.77
CA TRP A 4 -0.14 45.64 1.83
C TRP A 4 0.72 44.36 1.76
N LEU A 5 2.01 44.44 2.10
CA LEU A 5 2.89 43.27 2.25
C LEU A 5 2.45 42.30 3.37
N GLY A 6 1.99 42.82 4.52
CA GLY A 6 1.61 41.97 5.65
C GLY A 6 0.34 41.16 5.41
N VAL A 7 -0.59 41.72 4.62
CA VAL A 7 -1.82 41.02 4.22
C VAL A 7 -1.50 39.88 3.24
N LEU A 8 -0.55 40.10 2.31
CA LEU A 8 -0.14 39.09 1.34
C LEU A 8 0.59 37.91 2.00
N GLN A 9 1.46 38.17 2.98
CA GLN A 9 2.16 37.12 3.73
C GLN A 9 1.18 36.23 4.53
N ASN A 10 0.11 36.80 5.08
CA ASN A 10 -0.90 36.06 5.83
C ASN A 10 -1.77 35.17 4.92
N LEU A 11 -2.04 35.62 3.69
CA LEU A 11 -2.68 34.81 2.65
C LEU A 11 -1.81 33.63 2.21
N MET A 12 -0.50 33.81 2.08
CA MET A 12 0.42 32.71 1.72
C MET A 12 0.52 31.65 2.84
N GLN A 13 0.44 32.05 4.11
CA GLN A 13 0.47 31.10 5.23
C GLN A 13 -0.82 30.27 5.33
N ASN A 14 -2.00 30.83 4.98
CA ASN A 14 -3.27 30.09 5.03
C ASN A 14 -3.45 29.04 3.93
N VAL A 15 -2.78 29.19 2.77
CA VAL A 15 -2.86 28.20 1.67
C VAL A 15 -1.97 26.97 1.95
N ALA A 16 -0.90 27.13 2.73
CA ALA A 16 0.04 26.04 3.05
C ALA A 16 -0.49 25.05 4.10
N VAL A 17 -1.57 25.39 4.82
CA VAL A 17 -2.14 24.57 5.91
C VAL A 17 -3.32 23.71 5.44
N LYS A 18 -3.23 23.12 4.23
CA LYS A 18 -4.28 22.19 3.75
C LYS A 18 -3.79 20.84 3.20
N LYS A 19 -2.59 20.40 3.57
CA LYS A 19 -2.08 19.05 3.18
C LYS A 19 -1.39 18.28 4.31
N LYS A 20 -1.90 18.36 5.53
CA LYS A 20 -1.43 17.52 6.65
C LYS A 20 -2.56 16.71 7.26
N THR A 21 -3.24 15.92 6.44
CA THR A 21 -4.12 14.86 6.95
C THR A 21 -3.24 13.63 7.24
N THR A 22 -2.83 13.54 8.51
CA THR A 22 -2.48 12.35 9.29
C THR A 22 -1.44 11.35 8.73
N PRO A 23 -0.18 11.35 9.25
CA PRO A 23 0.80 10.28 8.96
C PRO A 23 0.39 8.90 9.50
N LEU A 24 -0.54 8.85 10.47
CA LEU A 24 -1.02 7.61 11.08
C LEU A 24 -1.86 6.75 10.12
N VAL A 25 -2.75 7.37 9.34
CA VAL A 25 -3.61 6.63 8.40
C VAL A 25 -2.76 5.97 7.31
N PHE A 26 -1.78 6.71 6.76
CA PHE A 26 -0.85 6.16 5.77
C PHE A 26 -0.05 4.97 6.32
N ARG A 27 0.49 5.09 7.54
CA ARG A 27 1.29 4.01 8.16
C ARG A 27 0.45 2.76 8.45
N ILE A 28 -0.80 2.92 8.90
CA ILE A 28 -1.70 1.79 9.19
C ILE A 28 -2.14 1.11 7.89
N VAL A 29 -2.45 1.88 6.85
CA VAL A 29 -2.84 1.33 5.54
C VAL A 29 -1.71 0.52 4.94
N SER A 30 -0.48 1.04 4.97
CA SER A 30 0.69 0.30 4.46
C SER A 30 0.88 -1.02 5.18
N HIS A 31 0.86 -1.03 6.52
CA HIS A 31 1.00 -2.28 7.30
C HIS A 31 -0.07 -3.33 6.97
N LYS A 32 -1.33 -2.92 6.82
CA LYS A 32 -2.42 -3.84 6.46
C LYS A 32 -2.24 -4.43 5.07
N VAL A 33 -1.80 -3.63 4.10
CA VAL A 33 -1.56 -4.07 2.72
C VAL A 33 -0.38 -5.05 2.66
N TYR A 34 0.72 -4.78 3.37
CA TYR A 34 1.88 -5.69 3.43
C TYR A 34 1.55 -7.02 4.12
N ALA A 35 0.80 -6.99 5.23
CA ALA A 35 0.37 -8.19 5.91
C ALA A 35 -0.55 -9.06 5.03
N SER A 36 -1.45 -8.42 4.28
CA SER A 36 -2.33 -9.12 3.33
C SER A 36 -1.55 -9.77 2.18
N GLN A 37 -0.51 -9.13 1.65
CA GLN A 37 0.35 -9.73 0.62
C GLN A 37 1.17 -10.91 1.15
N GLN A 38 1.73 -10.81 2.35
CA GLN A 38 2.46 -11.94 2.96
C GLN A 38 1.56 -13.16 3.15
N ALA A 39 0.34 -12.98 3.63
CA ALA A 39 -0.62 -14.07 3.79
C ALA A 39 -0.96 -14.76 2.45
N LYS A 40 -1.08 -13.98 1.35
CA LYS A 40 -1.29 -14.54 0.00
C LYS A 40 -0.09 -15.37 -0.46
N ILE A 41 1.13 -14.87 -0.23
CA ILE A 41 2.37 -15.58 -0.58
C ILE A 41 2.52 -16.87 0.21
N GLU A 42 2.25 -16.84 1.52
CA GLU A 42 2.29 -18.01 2.39
C GLU A 42 1.26 -19.06 1.97
N THR A 43 0.04 -18.62 1.65
CA THR A 43 -1.00 -19.50 1.12
C THR A 43 -0.55 -20.15 -0.19
N ALA A 44 0.00 -19.38 -1.13
CA ALA A 44 0.51 -19.91 -2.39
C ALA A 44 1.64 -20.93 -2.19
N LYS A 45 2.56 -20.69 -1.25
CA LYS A 45 3.63 -21.65 -0.88
C LYS A 45 3.06 -22.94 -0.33
N ASN A 46 2.09 -22.87 0.58
CA ASN A 46 1.46 -24.06 1.14
C ASN A 46 0.75 -24.86 0.05
N MET A 47 0.05 -24.18 -0.87
CA MET A 47 -0.61 -24.86 -1.99
C MET A 47 0.39 -25.51 -2.98
N LEU A 48 1.54 -24.86 -3.21
CA LEU A 48 2.62 -25.46 -4.00
C LEU A 48 3.19 -26.71 -3.32
N ASN A 49 3.39 -26.67 -1.99
CA ASN A 49 3.84 -27.83 -1.22
C ASN A 49 2.83 -28.99 -1.29
N ASP A 50 1.54 -28.69 -1.37
CA ASP A 50 0.47 -29.67 -1.56
C ASP A 50 0.35 -30.18 -3.01
N ASN A 51 1.27 -29.79 -3.91
CA ASN A 51 1.29 -30.11 -5.35
C ASN A 51 0.03 -29.66 -6.11
N LEU A 52 -0.61 -28.56 -5.69
CA LEU A 52 -1.71 -27.97 -6.44
C LEU A 52 -1.23 -27.31 -7.74
N ASP A 53 -2.05 -27.39 -8.78
CA ASP A 53 -1.80 -26.73 -10.06
C ASP A 53 -1.73 -25.21 -9.88
N ILE A 54 -0.79 -24.57 -10.56
CA ILE A 54 -0.60 -23.12 -10.67
C ILE A 54 -1.92 -22.43 -11.03
N HIS A 55 -2.74 -23.01 -11.92
CA HIS A 55 -4.06 -22.46 -12.26
C HIS A 55 -5.02 -22.38 -11.06
N THR A 56 -4.94 -23.38 -10.18
CA THR A 56 -5.73 -23.41 -8.93
C THR A 56 -5.21 -22.34 -7.99
N ILE A 57 -3.90 -22.26 -7.79
CA ILE A 57 -3.28 -21.28 -6.88
C ILE A 57 -3.60 -19.84 -7.31
N LEU A 58 -3.58 -19.56 -8.61
CA LEU A 58 -3.93 -18.27 -9.19
C LEU A 58 -5.38 -17.86 -8.84
N LYS A 59 -6.32 -18.82 -8.89
CA LYS A 59 -7.73 -18.58 -8.57
C LYS A 59 -7.97 -18.22 -7.10
N TYR A 60 -7.13 -18.70 -6.18
CA TYR A 60 -7.31 -18.52 -4.74
C TYR A 60 -6.47 -17.38 -4.12
N THR A 61 -5.39 -16.96 -4.78
CA THR A 61 -4.41 -16.02 -4.19
C THR A 61 -4.36 -14.66 -4.86
N ASP A 62 -4.99 -14.51 -6.04
CA ASP A 62 -4.86 -13.35 -6.95
C ASP A 62 -3.40 -12.99 -7.30
N LEU A 63 -2.47 -13.93 -7.13
CA LEU A 63 -1.07 -13.73 -7.48
C LEU A 63 -0.87 -13.94 -8.97
N SER A 64 0.12 -13.25 -9.54
CA SER A 64 0.49 -13.46 -10.92
C SER A 64 1.15 -14.83 -11.08
N VAL A 65 1.09 -15.40 -12.29
CA VAL A 65 1.79 -16.65 -12.62
C VAL A 65 3.29 -16.51 -12.36
N GLU A 66 3.87 -15.33 -12.59
CA GLU A 66 5.29 -15.05 -12.38
C GLU A 66 5.67 -15.10 -10.90
N ASP A 67 4.81 -14.55 -10.03
CA ASP A 67 5.00 -14.61 -8.58
C ASP A 67 4.94 -16.05 -8.08
N ILE A 68 3.93 -16.82 -8.52
CA ILE A 68 3.77 -18.22 -8.13
C ILE A 68 4.97 -19.06 -8.59
N LYS A 69 5.46 -18.85 -9.83
CA LYS A 69 6.67 -19.53 -10.34
C LYS A 69 7.93 -19.15 -9.57
N SER A 70 8.02 -17.92 -9.09
CA SER A 70 9.15 -17.47 -8.27
C SER A 70 9.16 -18.12 -6.88
N LEU A 71 8.00 -18.57 -6.39
CA LEU A 71 7.85 -19.28 -5.11
C LEU A 71 8.16 -20.77 -5.19
N ALA A 72 8.13 -21.37 -6.38
CA ALA A 72 8.40 -22.79 -6.63
C ALA A 72 9.90 -23.12 -6.80
N LYS A 73 10.80 -22.14 -6.60
CA LYS A 73 12.27 -22.33 -6.60
C LYS A 73 12.77 -22.86 -5.26
#